data_AF-A0A7S0WEE6-F1
#
_entry.id   AF-A0A7S0WEE6-F1
#
_cell.length_a   1.000
_cell.length_b   1.000
_cell.length_c   1.000
_cell.angle_alpha   90.00
_cell.angle_beta   90.00
_cell.angle_gamma   90.00
#
_symmetry.space_group_name_H-M   'P 1'
#
loop_
_entity.id
_entity.type
_entity.pdbx_description
1 polymer ?
#
loop_
_entity_poly.entity_id
_entity_poly.type
_entity_poly.pdbx_seq_one_letter_code
_entity_poly.pdbx_strand_id
1 'polypeptide(L)'
;AESALKDEKYTLKVLQSYNGLDSIPFDLTSLHKEARVLPHVHDMWPHVVSSLSDKNRISIQPEPFEATLQLLTTMAIVSGGEFIAKRMHTDLWPFLARVLEHGVRHVDLQTRSLDSLTIADTIDTGLLRTSEISPELTKSIRILILKALTLIASDNSSKDALRDLVTPAIPIVSKLATSHISSPEVQEAAKKSLASFANVNADELWLHLMLLTACSGEVYTISPPTCAGGRCSLPTIEELLPSCGSSPDKRAVIEGEFARDLLKSLAL
;
A
#
# COMPACT_ATOMS: atom_id res chain seq x y z
N ALA A 1 17.46 -23.27 -26.05
CA ALA A 1 16.77 -23.67 -24.81
C ALA A 1 17.66 -23.53 -23.57
N GLU A 2 18.97 -23.82 -23.63
CA GLU A 2 19.87 -23.76 -22.46
C GLU A 2 20.48 -22.38 -22.15
N SER A 3 20.30 -21.37 -23.01
CA SER A 3 20.87 -20.02 -22.77
C SER A 3 19.94 -19.07 -22.01
N ALA A 4 18.65 -19.38 -21.89
CA ALA A 4 17.70 -18.63 -21.06
C ALA A 4 17.76 -19.04 -19.56
N LEU A 5 18.36 -20.20 -19.29
CA LEU A 5 18.58 -20.75 -17.94
C LEU A 5 19.83 -20.19 -17.24
N LYS A 6 20.49 -19.18 -17.81
CA LYS A 6 21.65 -18.52 -17.18
C LYS A 6 21.28 -17.29 -16.36
N ASP A 7 20.22 -16.56 -16.71
CA ASP A 7 19.79 -15.36 -15.98
C ASP A 7 18.79 -15.68 -14.85
N GLU A 8 17.91 -16.67 -15.03
CA GLU A 8 17.13 -17.25 -13.91
C GLU A 8 18.05 -17.91 -12.87
N LYS A 9 19.22 -18.38 -13.27
CA LYS A 9 20.24 -18.91 -12.36
C LYS A 9 20.87 -17.83 -11.49
N TYR A 10 20.76 -16.55 -11.83
CA TYR A 10 21.27 -15.47 -10.98
C TYR A 10 20.25 -15.07 -9.92
N THR A 11 18.97 -14.94 -10.28
CA THR A 11 17.89 -14.68 -9.30
C THR A 11 17.67 -15.90 -8.41
N LEU A 12 17.70 -17.11 -8.98
CA LEU A 12 17.67 -18.35 -8.21
C LEU A 12 19.00 -18.64 -7.52
N LYS A 13 20.18 -18.18 -7.97
CA LYS A 13 21.40 -18.24 -7.12
C LYS A 13 21.32 -17.26 -5.98
N VAL A 14 20.77 -16.06 -6.17
CA VAL A 14 20.51 -15.06 -5.11
C VAL A 14 19.35 -15.49 -4.20
N LEU A 15 18.65 -16.58 -4.51
CA LEU A 15 17.68 -17.21 -3.59
C LEU A 15 18.19 -18.58 -3.07
N GLN A 16 18.98 -19.32 -3.84
CA GLN A 16 19.58 -20.62 -3.49
C GLN A 16 20.87 -20.50 -2.69
N SER A 17 21.67 -19.44 -2.85
CA SER A 17 22.79 -19.11 -1.95
C SER A 17 22.31 -18.69 -0.57
N TYR A 18 21.00 -18.48 -0.41
CA TYR A 18 20.32 -18.08 0.82
C TYR A 18 19.41 -19.17 1.39
N ASN A 19 19.33 -20.33 0.73
CA ASN A 19 18.51 -21.47 1.12
C ASN A 19 19.31 -22.51 1.93
N GLY A 20 19.96 -22.05 3.00
CA GLY A 20 20.35 -22.93 4.10
C GLY A 20 19.11 -23.22 4.94
N LEU A 21 18.78 -24.49 5.13
CA LEU A 21 17.53 -25.00 5.71
C LEU A 21 17.16 -24.49 7.13
N ASP A 22 17.97 -23.65 7.76
CA ASP A 22 17.71 -23.02 9.07
C ASP A 22 18.13 -21.53 9.14
N SER A 23 18.39 -20.88 8.01
CA SER A 23 18.83 -19.48 7.98
C SER A 23 17.85 -18.60 7.23
N ILE A 24 17.29 -17.62 7.95
CA ILE A 24 16.67 -16.43 7.33
C ILE A 24 17.70 -15.87 6.32
N PRO A 25 17.28 -15.45 5.11
CA PRO A 25 18.16 -15.04 4.00
C PRO A 25 19.07 -13.82 4.28
N PHE A 26 19.13 -13.35 5.51
CA PHE A 26 19.96 -12.23 5.91
C PHE A 26 20.54 -12.55 7.27
N ASP A 27 21.85 -12.33 7.42
CA ASP A 27 22.47 -12.26 8.74
C ASP A 27 21.91 -11.00 9.42
N LEU A 28 20.71 -11.13 10.01
CA LEU A 28 20.04 -10.10 10.79
C LEU A 28 20.97 -9.60 11.92
N THR A 29 21.84 -10.47 12.44
CA THR A 29 22.87 -10.12 13.42
C THR A 29 24.01 -9.25 12.85
N SER A 30 24.30 -9.31 11.55
CA SER A 30 25.23 -8.38 10.87
C SER A 30 24.62 -7.02 10.60
N LEU A 31 23.30 -6.94 10.39
CA LEU A 31 22.59 -5.67 10.22
C LEU A 31 22.61 -4.84 11.51
N HIS A 32 22.71 -5.50 12.67
CA HIS A 32 22.89 -4.86 13.97
C HIS A 32 24.33 -4.36 14.23
N LYS A 33 25.29 -4.59 13.32
CA LYS A 33 26.64 -4.00 13.43
C LYS A 33 26.65 -2.56 12.88
N GLU A 34 26.02 -1.71 13.68
CA GLU A 34 25.95 -0.23 13.83
C GLU A 34 26.64 0.79 12.87
N ALA A 35 27.40 0.43 11.83
CA ALA A 35 28.10 1.43 11.00
C ALA A 35 27.73 1.46 9.50
N ARG A 36 27.01 0.47 8.97
CA ARG A 36 26.78 0.36 7.50
C ARG A 36 25.36 0.00 7.08
N VAL A 37 24.35 0.12 7.94
CA VAL A 37 22.98 -0.29 7.60
C VAL A 37 22.44 0.46 6.37
N LEU A 38 22.61 1.79 6.32
CA LEU A 38 22.08 2.60 5.22
C LEU A 38 22.71 2.28 3.84
N PRO A 39 24.04 2.11 3.70
CA PRO A 39 24.63 1.59 2.47
C PRO A 39 24.03 0.26 2.00
N HIS A 40 23.85 -0.73 2.88
CA HIS A 40 23.26 -2.01 2.50
C HIS A 40 21.79 -1.86 2.08
N VAL A 41 21.03 -1.05 2.81
CA VAL A 41 19.64 -0.72 2.43
C VAL A 41 19.59 -0.03 1.07
N HIS A 42 20.56 0.83 0.76
CA HIS A 42 20.67 1.45 -0.56
C HIS A 42 20.98 0.46 -1.67
N ASP A 43 21.92 -0.47 -1.45
CA ASP A 43 22.30 -1.48 -2.43
C ASP A 43 21.16 -2.48 -2.69
N MET A 44 20.36 -2.78 -1.67
CA MET A 44 19.20 -3.69 -1.77
C MET A 44 17.97 -3.05 -2.43
N TRP A 45 17.83 -1.73 -2.34
CA TRP A 45 16.64 -1.01 -2.79
C TRP A 45 16.23 -1.30 -4.24
N PRO A 46 17.14 -1.25 -5.25
CA PRO A 46 16.78 -1.53 -6.64
C PRO A 46 16.23 -2.94 -6.82
N HIS A 47 16.72 -3.92 -6.07
CA HIS A 47 16.24 -5.29 -6.13
C HIS A 47 14.84 -5.44 -5.55
N VAL A 48 14.55 -4.77 -4.44
CA VAL A 48 13.20 -4.73 -3.84
C VAL A 48 12.20 -4.09 -4.81
N VAL A 49 12.53 -2.93 -5.38
CA VAL A 49 11.67 -2.25 -6.36
C VAL A 49 11.46 -3.13 -7.58
N SER A 50 12.52 -3.75 -8.11
CA SER A 50 12.48 -4.63 -9.26
C SER A 50 11.54 -5.84 -9.04
N SER A 51 11.61 -6.47 -7.87
CA SER A 51 10.77 -7.62 -7.50
C SER A 51 9.30 -7.26 -7.24
N LEU A 52 9.02 -6.06 -6.73
CA LEU A 52 7.64 -5.59 -6.48
C LEU A 52 7.03 -4.85 -7.69
N SER A 53 7.83 -4.52 -8.70
CA SER A 53 7.40 -3.80 -9.90
C SER A 53 6.98 -4.73 -11.04
N ASP A 54 5.99 -4.26 -11.81
CA ASP A 54 5.48 -4.94 -13.01
C ASP A 54 6.51 -4.98 -14.17
N LYS A 55 7.65 -4.29 -14.04
CA LYS A 55 8.70 -4.25 -15.08
C LYS A 55 9.27 -5.63 -15.40
N ASN A 56 9.26 -6.55 -14.44
CA ASN A 56 9.78 -7.90 -14.66
C ASN A 56 8.72 -8.92 -15.02
N ARG A 57 7.42 -8.55 -15.12
CA ARG A 57 6.29 -9.46 -15.40
C ARG A 57 6.48 -10.84 -14.76
N ILE A 58 6.93 -10.87 -13.50
CA ILE A 58 6.98 -12.10 -12.74
C ILE A 58 5.54 -12.34 -12.35
N SER A 59 4.85 -13.07 -13.23
CA SER A 59 3.67 -13.87 -12.97
C SER A 59 3.68 -14.25 -11.50
N ILE A 60 2.84 -13.57 -10.73
CA ILE A 60 3.01 -13.41 -9.29
C ILE A 60 2.93 -14.78 -8.63
N GLN A 61 4.10 -15.32 -8.29
CA GLN A 61 4.22 -16.30 -7.24
C GLN A 61 3.99 -15.53 -5.94
N PRO A 62 2.96 -15.87 -5.14
CA PRO A 62 2.64 -15.14 -3.93
C PRO A 62 3.77 -15.21 -2.90
N GLU A 63 4.55 -16.29 -2.89
CA GLU A 63 5.59 -16.53 -1.88
C GLU A 63 6.81 -15.59 -2.03
N PRO A 64 7.42 -15.41 -3.23
CA PRO A 64 8.49 -14.42 -3.41
C PRO A 64 8.03 -12.98 -3.21
N PHE A 65 6.78 -12.68 -3.58
CA PHE A 65 6.20 -11.35 -3.37
C PHE A 65 6.04 -11.05 -1.87
N GLU A 66 5.50 -12.01 -1.12
CA GLU A 66 5.40 -11.93 0.34
C GLU A 66 6.78 -11.76 0.99
N ALA A 67 7.76 -12.58 0.62
CA ALA A 67 9.13 -12.48 1.15
C ALA A 67 9.76 -11.10 0.88
N THR A 68 9.49 -10.52 -0.30
CA THR A 68 10.00 -9.18 -0.64
C THR A 68 9.32 -8.08 0.18
N LEU A 69 8.03 -8.20 0.47
CA LEU A 69 7.32 -7.27 1.36
C LEU A 69 7.78 -7.38 2.82
N GLN A 70 8.10 -8.59 3.29
CA GLN A 70 8.70 -8.80 4.62
C GLN A 70 10.10 -8.16 4.70
N LEU A 71 10.89 -8.29 3.62
CA LEU A 71 12.19 -7.63 3.52
C LEU A 71 12.04 -6.10 3.55
N LEU A 72 11.10 -5.54 2.81
CA LEU A 72 10.79 -4.10 2.82
C LEU A 72 10.46 -3.62 4.23
N THR A 73 9.60 -4.36 4.94
CA THR A 73 9.22 -4.06 6.33
C THR A 73 10.45 -4.06 7.25
N THR A 74 11.31 -5.06 7.11
CA THR A 74 12.56 -5.17 7.88
C THR A 74 13.51 -4.00 7.56
N MET A 75 13.67 -3.65 6.28
CA MET A 75 14.48 -2.49 5.86
C MET A 75 13.94 -1.18 6.42
N ALA A 76 12.62 -1.01 6.52
CA ALA A 76 12.01 0.15 7.13
C ALA A 76 12.37 0.27 8.63
N ILE A 77 12.23 -0.82 9.38
CA ILE A 77 12.55 -0.90 10.82
C ILE A 77 14.02 -0.58 11.09
N VAL A 78 14.92 -1.24 10.38
CA VAL A 78 16.37 -1.16 10.65
C VAL A 78 17.02 0.13 10.14
N SER A 79 16.39 0.83 9.18
CA SER A 79 16.87 2.12 8.65
C SER A 79 16.24 3.34 9.32
N GLY A 80 15.31 3.15 10.27
CA GLY A 80 14.59 4.25 10.92
C GLY A 80 13.49 4.89 10.07
N GLY A 81 13.08 4.23 8.97
CA GLY A 81 11.99 4.63 8.08
C GLY A 81 12.25 5.87 7.21
N GLU A 82 12.71 6.98 7.79
CA GLU A 82 12.90 8.26 7.09
C GLU A 82 13.83 8.15 5.88
N PHE A 83 14.87 7.30 5.98
CA PHE A 83 15.82 7.08 4.89
C PHE A 83 15.16 6.59 3.59
N ILE A 84 14.12 5.76 3.71
CA ILE A 84 13.41 5.18 2.57
C ILE A 84 12.12 5.92 2.22
N ALA A 85 11.65 6.87 3.04
CA ALA A 85 10.35 7.53 2.87
C ALA A 85 10.12 8.09 1.47
N LYS A 86 11.07 8.91 1.00
CA LYS A 86 11.02 9.49 -0.33
C LYS A 86 11.05 8.42 -1.43
N ARG A 87 11.89 7.40 -1.28
CA ARG A 87 12.03 6.32 -2.27
C ARG A 87 10.78 5.43 -2.31
N MET A 88 10.18 5.16 -1.16
CA MET A 88 8.93 4.42 -1.04
C MET A 88 7.82 5.13 -1.84
N HIS A 89 7.74 6.46 -1.71
CA HIS A 89 6.81 7.27 -2.49
C HIS A 89 7.17 7.34 -3.99
N THR A 90 8.42 7.62 -4.35
CA THR A 90 8.79 7.85 -5.78
C THR A 90 8.93 6.57 -6.59
N ASP A 91 9.53 5.53 -6.00
CA ASP A 91 9.99 4.37 -6.75
C ASP A 91 9.01 3.20 -6.63
N LEU A 92 8.37 3.02 -5.46
CA LEU A 92 7.57 1.82 -5.17
C LEU A 92 6.06 2.06 -5.24
N TRP A 93 5.58 3.18 -4.68
CA TRP A 93 4.15 3.49 -4.59
C TRP A 93 3.39 3.43 -5.92
N PRO A 94 3.92 3.95 -7.06
CA PRO A 94 3.20 3.88 -8.34
C PRO A 94 2.88 2.45 -8.80
N PHE A 95 3.64 1.46 -8.33
CA PHE A 95 3.37 0.04 -8.61
C PHE A 95 2.33 -0.52 -7.64
N LEU A 96 2.52 -0.29 -6.33
CA LEU A 96 1.60 -0.77 -5.31
C LEU A 96 0.19 -0.18 -5.48
N ALA A 97 0.09 1.13 -5.73
CA ALA A 97 -1.17 1.82 -6.00
C ALA A 97 -1.93 1.18 -7.17
N ARG A 98 -1.24 0.89 -8.28
CA ARG A 98 -1.85 0.22 -9.43
C ARG A 98 -2.40 -1.15 -9.10
N VAL A 99 -1.68 -1.94 -8.30
CA VAL A 99 -2.13 -3.27 -7.86
C VAL A 99 -3.33 -3.17 -6.92
N LEU A 100 -3.33 -2.20 -6.00
CA LEU A 100 -4.46 -1.93 -5.12
C LEU A 100 -5.70 -1.52 -5.93
N GLU A 101 -5.57 -0.61 -6.90
CA GLU A 101 -6.69 -0.09 -7.69
C GLU A 101 -7.20 -1.07 -8.76
N HIS A 102 -6.29 -1.63 -9.57
CA HIS A 102 -6.61 -2.36 -10.79
C HIS A 102 -6.45 -3.87 -10.65
N GLY A 103 -5.77 -4.34 -9.60
CA GLY A 103 -5.49 -5.74 -9.38
C GLY A 103 -4.31 -6.28 -10.17
N VAL A 104 -4.15 -7.59 -10.14
CA VAL A 104 -3.03 -8.31 -10.74
C VAL A 104 -3.45 -8.94 -12.07
N ARG A 105 -2.67 -8.70 -13.11
CA ARG A 105 -2.82 -9.34 -14.42
C ARG A 105 -2.34 -10.79 -14.37
N HIS A 106 -3.17 -11.74 -14.77
CA HIS A 106 -2.73 -13.11 -15.02
C HIS A 106 -2.19 -13.19 -16.44
N VAL A 107 -0.93 -13.59 -16.61
CA VAL A 107 -0.41 -13.97 -17.94
C VAL A 107 -0.40 -15.48 -17.98
N ASP A 108 -1.42 -16.07 -18.59
CA ASP A 108 -1.48 -17.51 -18.79
C ASP A 108 -0.46 -17.88 -19.88
N LEU A 109 0.73 -18.28 -19.47
CA LEU A 109 1.87 -18.47 -20.38
C LEU A 109 1.95 -19.92 -20.84
N GLN A 110 0.98 -20.38 -21.62
CA GLN A 110 1.19 -21.53 -22.51
C GLN A 110 1.81 -21.15 -23.86
N THR A 111 1.93 -19.85 -24.19
CA THR A 111 2.56 -19.41 -25.45
C THR A 111 3.45 -18.18 -25.25
N ARG A 112 4.67 -18.40 -24.75
CA ARG A 112 5.74 -17.38 -24.85
C ARG A 112 6.35 -17.43 -26.25
N SER A 113 5.81 -16.66 -27.20
CA SER A 113 6.62 -16.20 -28.33
C SER A 113 7.57 -15.12 -27.82
N LEU A 114 8.86 -15.28 -28.14
CA LEU A 114 9.93 -14.33 -27.84
C LEU A 114 9.76 -12.95 -28.53
N ASP A 115 8.71 -12.76 -29.32
CA ASP A 115 8.44 -11.52 -30.07
C ASP A 115 7.87 -10.37 -29.23
N SER A 116 7.47 -10.60 -27.97
CA SER A 116 6.98 -9.52 -27.07
C SER A 116 8.09 -8.69 -26.42
N LEU A 117 9.37 -8.88 -26.81
CA LEU A 117 10.51 -8.05 -26.40
C LEU A 117 10.65 -6.78 -27.25
N THR A 118 9.55 -6.26 -27.79
CA THR A 118 9.53 -4.92 -28.36
C THR A 118 9.15 -3.92 -27.28
N ILE A 119 10.09 -3.00 -27.03
CA ILE A 119 9.92 -1.77 -26.26
C ILE A 119 8.72 -1.03 -26.84
N ALA A 120 7.58 -1.04 -26.15
CA ALA A 120 6.46 -0.16 -26.47
C ALA A 120 6.54 1.07 -25.56
N ASP A 121 7.48 1.94 -25.92
CA ASP A 121 7.47 3.33 -25.51
C ASP A 121 6.43 4.05 -26.38
N THR A 122 5.14 3.76 -26.19
CA THR A 122 3.99 4.51 -26.74
C THR A 122 2.67 3.84 -26.36
N ILE A 123 1.76 4.64 -25.80
CA ILE A 123 0.32 4.69 -26.11
C ILE A 123 -0.15 3.56 -27.06
N ASP A 124 -0.48 2.39 -26.53
CA ASP A 124 -1.23 1.40 -27.29
C ASP A 124 -2.27 0.70 -26.41
N THR A 125 -3.38 1.43 -26.24
CA THR A 125 -4.64 0.97 -25.65
C THR A 125 -5.36 -0.12 -26.48
N GLY A 126 -4.70 -0.71 -27.50
CA GLY A 126 -5.33 -1.57 -28.50
C GLY A 126 -5.09 -3.09 -28.36
N LEU A 127 -3.94 -3.54 -27.86
CA LEU A 127 -3.45 -4.92 -28.14
C LEU A 127 -3.32 -5.89 -26.95
N LEU A 128 -3.73 -5.50 -25.74
CA LEU A 128 -3.70 -6.38 -24.54
C LEU A 128 -5.11 -6.78 -24.04
N ARG A 129 -6.05 -7.00 -24.96
CA ARG A 129 -7.39 -7.50 -24.63
C ARG A 129 -7.38 -9.03 -24.56
N THR A 130 -6.93 -9.58 -23.42
CA THR A 130 -7.30 -10.90 -22.83
C THR A 130 -6.33 -11.37 -21.74
N SER A 131 -5.69 -10.46 -20.99
CA SER A 131 -5.10 -10.86 -19.70
C SER A 131 -6.22 -10.82 -18.67
N GLU A 132 -6.80 -11.99 -18.39
CA GLU A 132 -7.81 -12.14 -17.35
C GLU A 132 -7.21 -11.76 -16.00
N ILE A 133 -7.85 -10.86 -15.27
CA ILE A 133 -7.44 -10.51 -13.90
C ILE A 133 -7.76 -11.72 -13.03
N SER A 134 -6.75 -12.33 -12.40
CA SER A 134 -7.02 -13.42 -11.46
C SER A 134 -7.57 -12.82 -10.15
N PRO A 135 -8.84 -13.10 -9.79
CA PRO A 135 -9.46 -12.49 -8.62
C PRO A 135 -8.82 -12.99 -7.31
N GLU A 136 -8.45 -14.27 -7.23
CA GLU A 136 -7.84 -14.86 -6.03
C GLU A 136 -6.41 -14.36 -5.82
N LEU A 137 -5.63 -14.25 -6.89
CA LEU A 137 -4.28 -13.70 -6.81
C LEU A 137 -4.31 -12.21 -6.46
N THR A 138 -5.23 -11.46 -7.07
CA THR A 138 -5.47 -10.06 -6.73
C THR A 138 -5.85 -9.88 -5.27
N LYS A 139 -6.77 -10.70 -4.76
CA LYS A 139 -7.16 -10.72 -3.34
C LYS A 139 -5.94 -10.95 -2.45
N SER A 140 -5.17 -12.00 -2.73
CA SER A 140 -4.02 -12.42 -1.93
C SER A 140 -2.95 -11.32 -1.86
N ILE A 141 -2.63 -10.74 -3.01
CA ILE A 141 -1.62 -9.68 -3.13
C ILE A 141 -2.06 -8.39 -2.45
N ARG A 142 -3.32 -7.97 -2.62
CA ARG A 142 -3.86 -6.81 -1.92
C ARG A 142 -3.74 -6.98 -0.41
N ILE A 143 -4.09 -8.15 0.12
CA ILE A 143 -3.95 -8.45 1.55
C ILE A 143 -2.48 -8.35 1.98
N LEU A 144 -1.54 -8.90 1.22
CA LEU A 144 -0.11 -8.83 1.53
C LEU A 144 0.40 -7.38 1.58
N ILE A 145 0.05 -6.55 0.59
CA ILE A 145 0.43 -5.13 0.54
C ILE A 145 -0.14 -4.40 1.76
N LEU A 146 -1.44 -4.57 2.04
CA LEU A 146 -2.12 -3.91 3.15
C LEU A 146 -1.53 -4.33 4.51
N LYS A 147 -1.20 -5.61 4.68
CA LYS A 147 -0.51 -6.10 5.88
C LYS A 147 0.88 -5.47 6.05
N ALA A 148 1.67 -5.37 4.99
CA ALA A 148 2.99 -4.73 5.05
C ALA A 148 2.88 -3.25 5.43
N LEU A 149 1.96 -2.51 4.80
CA LEU A 149 1.68 -1.10 5.14
C LEU A 149 1.23 -0.94 6.60
N THR A 150 0.36 -1.84 7.07
CA THR A 150 -0.09 -1.88 8.48
C THR A 150 1.09 -2.07 9.44
N LEU A 151 1.99 -3.03 9.14
CA LEU A 151 3.13 -3.33 9.99
C LEU A 151 4.10 -2.15 10.10
N ILE A 152 4.44 -1.52 8.96
CA ILE A 152 5.31 -0.35 8.92
C ILE A 152 4.65 0.83 9.67
N ALA A 153 3.36 1.08 9.44
CA ALA A 153 2.65 2.18 10.09
C ALA A 153 2.46 1.99 11.61
N SER A 154 2.37 0.74 12.08
CA SER A 154 2.16 0.42 13.50
C SER A 154 3.44 0.50 14.33
N ASP A 155 4.61 0.48 13.69
CA ASP A 155 5.88 0.45 14.38
C ASP A 155 6.54 1.84 14.44
N ASN A 156 6.91 2.24 15.66
CA ASN A 156 7.46 3.59 15.91
C ASN A 156 8.79 3.86 15.22
N SER A 157 9.56 2.81 14.89
CA SER A 157 10.86 2.95 14.24
C SER A 157 10.78 3.03 12.71
N SER A 158 9.66 2.62 12.12
CA SER A 158 9.51 2.49 10.67
C SER A 158 8.37 3.32 10.07
N LYS A 159 7.43 3.83 10.88
CA LYS A 159 6.28 4.62 10.42
C LYS A 159 6.63 5.78 9.49
N ASP A 160 7.78 6.41 9.70
CA ASP A 160 8.24 7.54 8.88
C ASP A 160 8.58 7.13 7.43
N ALA A 161 8.77 5.84 7.15
CA ALA A 161 8.88 5.31 5.78
C ALA A 161 7.63 5.58 4.94
N LEU A 162 6.48 5.79 5.57
CA LEU A 162 5.22 6.05 4.90
C LEU A 162 4.85 7.54 4.87
N ARG A 163 5.65 8.42 5.48
CA ARG A 163 5.32 9.85 5.65
C ARG A 163 4.88 10.52 4.36
N ASP A 164 5.62 10.30 3.28
CA ASP A 164 5.34 10.91 1.96
C ASP A 164 4.28 10.12 1.16
N LEU A 165 3.93 8.91 1.61
CA LEU A 165 3.06 7.95 0.91
C LEU A 165 1.63 7.92 1.47
N VAL A 166 1.42 8.24 2.75
CA VAL A 166 0.11 8.09 3.40
C VAL A 166 -0.96 8.95 2.74
N THR A 167 -0.67 10.22 2.43
CA THR A 167 -1.63 11.15 1.80
C THR A 167 -2.22 10.59 0.49
N PRO A 168 -1.41 10.14 -0.49
CA PRO A 168 -1.97 9.50 -1.70
C PRO A 168 -2.53 8.09 -1.47
N ALA A 169 -2.14 7.39 -0.40
CA ALA A 169 -2.63 6.04 -0.08
C ALA A 169 -4.03 6.01 0.53
N ILE A 170 -4.36 6.98 1.40
CA ILE A 170 -5.65 7.06 2.09
C ILE A 170 -6.85 6.88 1.14
N PRO A 171 -7.01 7.62 0.03
CA PRO A 171 -8.19 7.49 -0.83
C PRO A 171 -8.30 6.11 -1.50
N ILE A 172 -7.16 5.51 -1.87
CA ILE A 172 -7.12 4.18 -2.51
C ILE A 172 -7.53 3.10 -1.50
N VAL A 173 -6.97 3.14 -0.30
CA VAL A 173 -7.26 2.17 0.75
C VAL A 173 -8.68 2.35 1.30
N SER A 174 -9.16 3.59 1.43
CA SER A 174 -10.54 3.91 1.80
C SER A 174 -11.54 3.30 0.82
N LYS A 175 -11.31 3.46 -0.48
CA LYS A 175 -12.13 2.81 -1.52
C LYS A 175 -12.13 1.29 -1.40
N LEU A 176 -11.00 0.67 -1.06
CA LEU A 176 -10.95 -0.78 -0.86
C LEU A 176 -11.74 -1.24 0.38
N ALA A 177 -11.77 -0.43 1.44
CA ALA A 177 -12.48 -0.71 2.68
C ALA A 177 -14.02 -0.64 2.53
N THR A 178 -14.52 0.19 1.61
CA THR A 178 -15.95 0.46 1.41
C THR A 178 -16.54 -0.16 0.13
N SER A 179 -15.70 -0.57 -0.81
CA SER A 179 -16.13 -1.15 -2.09
C SER A 179 -16.85 -2.49 -1.91
N HIS A 180 -18.06 -2.59 -2.45
CA HIS A 180 -18.85 -3.83 -2.52
C HIS A 180 -18.22 -4.91 -3.41
N ILE A 181 -17.27 -4.54 -4.27
CA ILE A 181 -16.55 -5.46 -5.17
C ILE A 181 -15.37 -6.12 -4.42
N SER A 182 -14.87 -5.48 -3.36
CA SER A 182 -13.79 -6.02 -2.55
C SER A 182 -14.27 -7.22 -1.74
N SER A 183 -13.43 -8.26 -1.61
CA SER A 183 -13.71 -9.37 -0.70
C SER A 183 -13.69 -8.87 0.76
N PRO A 184 -14.42 -9.53 1.69
CA PRO A 184 -14.48 -9.10 3.08
C PRO A 184 -13.10 -9.08 3.76
N GLU A 185 -12.19 -9.98 3.36
CA GLU A 185 -10.83 -10.02 3.90
C GLU A 185 -9.96 -8.85 3.41
N VAL A 186 -10.17 -8.39 2.17
CA VAL A 186 -9.52 -7.19 1.64
C VAL A 186 -10.07 -5.95 2.33
N GLN A 187 -11.40 -5.88 2.53
CA GLN A 187 -12.01 -4.79 3.27
C GLN A 187 -11.44 -4.69 4.69
N GLU A 188 -11.37 -5.81 5.42
CA GLU A 188 -10.84 -5.83 6.78
C GLU A 188 -9.35 -5.42 6.84
N ALA A 189 -8.53 -5.93 5.92
CA ALA A 189 -7.13 -5.52 5.83
C ALA A 189 -6.98 -4.02 5.52
N ALA A 190 -7.87 -3.46 4.69
CA ALA A 190 -7.87 -2.04 4.35
C ALA A 190 -8.28 -1.17 5.55
N LYS A 191 -9.32 -1.57 6.30
CA LYS A 191 -9.73 -0.91 7.56
C LYS A 191 -8.60 -0.87 8.57
N LYS A 192 -7.92 -2.00 8.79
CA LYS A 192 -6.77 -2.09 9.69
C LYS A 192 -5.61 -1.19 9.25
N SER A 193 -5.36 -1.12 7.93
CA SER A 193 -4.33 -0.25 7.37
C SER A 193 -4.65 1.23 7.61
N LEU A 194 -5.89 1.66 7.37
CA LEU A 194 -6.33 3.03 7.62
C LEU A 194 -6.21 3.41 9.10
N ALA A 195 -6.63 2.53 10.01
CA ALA A 195 -6.45 2.76 11.44
C ALA A 195 -4.97 2.96 11.80
N SER A 196 -4.07 2.19 11.16
CA SER A 196 -2.62 2.30 11.41
C SER A 196 -2.01 3.55 10.79
N PHE A 197 -2.57 4.08 9.69
CA PHE A 197 -2.12 5.35 9.09
C PHE A 197 -2.29 6.55 10.02
N ALA A 198 -3.18 6.48 11.01
CA ALA A 198 -3.29 7.50 12.05
C ALA A 198 -1.97 7.70 12.82
N ASN A 199 -1.15 6.66 12.96
CA ASN A 199 0.16 6.75 13.63
C ASN A 199 1.20 7.54 12.82
N VAL A 200 1.00 7.66 11.51
CA VAL A 200 1.90 8.35 10.57
C VAL A 200 1.41 9.77 10.34
N ASN A 201 0.14 9.93 9.97
CA ASN A 201 -0.48 11.23 9.69
C ASN A 201 -1.97 11.18 10.03
N ALA A 202 -2.30 11.46 11.30
CA ALA A 202 -3.66 11.50 11.80
C ALA A 202 -4.50 12.62 11.14
N ASP A 203 -3.89 13.77 10.87
CA ASP A 203 -4.59 14.96 10.36
C ASP A 203 -5.14 14.71 8.95
N GLU A 204 -4.33 14.16 8.04
CA GLU A 204 -4.76 13.84 6.67
C GLU A 204 -5.84 12.76 6.66
N LEU A 205 -5.70 11.74 7.51
CA LEU A 205 -6.71 10.69 7.64
C LEU A 205 -8.02 11.29 8.17
N TRP A 206 -7.95 12.13 9.21
CA TRP A 206 -9.11 12.79 9.78
C TRP A 206 -9.81 13.68 8.74
N LEU A 207 -9.07 14.52 8.00
CA LEU A 207 -9.62 15.36 6.94
C LEU A 207 -10.32 14.55 5.85
N HIS A 208 -9.72 13.43 5.43
CA HIS A 208 -10.33 12.55 4.44
C HIS A 208 -11.63 11.91 4.96
N LEU A 209 -11.64 11.40 6.19
CA LEU A 209 -12.83 10.79 6.78
C LEU A 209 -13.95 11.83 6.99
N MET A 210 -13.59 13.04 7.42
CA MET A 210 -14.53 14.15 7.55
C MET A 210 -15.16 14.51 6.21
N LEU A 211 -14.38 14.54 5.12
CA LEU A 211 -14.90 14.76 3.77
C LEU A 211 -15.90 13.67 3.36
N LEU A 212 -15.62 12.39 3.66
CA LEU A 212 -16.54 11.29 3.37
C LEU A 212 -17.85 11.41 4.17
N THR A 213 -17.77 11.77 5.45
CA THR A 213 -18.99 12.02 6.27
C THR A 213 -19.80 13.21 5.80
N ALA A 214 -19.16 14.28 5.33
CA ALA A 214 -19.89 15.43 4.82
C ALA A 214 -20.60 15.14 3.49
N CYS A 215 -19.96 14.35 2.61
CA CYS A 215 -20.57 13.93 1.37
C CYS A 215 -21.66 12.85 1.53
N SER A 216 -21.76 12.17 2.69
CA SER A 216 -22.89 11.31 3.02
C SER A 216 -24.14 12.09 3.48
N GLY A 217 -24.01 13.41 3.69
CA GLY A 217 -25.10 14.27 4.15
C GLY A 217 -25.44 14.10 5.63
N GLU A 218 -24.56 13.47 6.41
CA GLU A 218 -24.76 13.26 7.83
C GLU A 218 -24.02 14.30 8.67
N VAL A 219 -24.71 14.83 9.67
CA VAL A 219 -24.15 15.83 10.58
C VAL A 219 -23.22 15.14 11.58
N TYR A 220 -21.91 15.20 11.33
CA TYR A 220 -20.94 14.83 12.35
C TYR A 220 -20.80 15.97 13.36
N THR A 221 -21.53 15.90 14.48
CA THR A 221 -21.41 16.89 15.57
C THR A 221 -20.20 16.57 16.43
N ILE A 222 -19.09 17.27 16.23
CA ILE A 222 -18.00 17.29 17.20
C ILE A 222 -18.40 18.24 18.32
N SER A 223 -18.39 17.74 19.56
CA SER A 223 -18.56 18.60 20.73
C SER A 223 -17.48 19.68 20.70
N PRO A 224 -17.82 20.98 20.65
CA PRO A 224 -16.82 22.02 20.61
C PRO A 224 -15.94 21.94 21.87
N PRO A 225 -14.61 22.14 21.77
CA PRO A 225 -13.73 22.15 22.93
C PRO A 225 -14.23 23.16 23.95
N THR A 226 -14.22 22.75 25.22
CA THR A 226 -14.59 23.61 26.34
C THR A 226 -13.51 24.67 26.52
N CYS A 227 -13.68 25.85 25.91
CA CYS A 227 -12.78 26.97 26.15
C CYS A 227 -12.92 27.43 27.62
N ALA A 228 -11.79 27.54 28.31
CA ALA A 228 -11.74 28.08 29.66
C ALA A 228 -12.24 29.54 29.66
N GLY A 229 -13.53 29.75 29.99
CA GLY A 229 -14.12 31.08 30.18
C GLY A 229 -15.42 31.37 29.44
N GLY A 230 -15.95 30.50 28.59
CA GLY A 230 -17.23 30.73 27.89
C GLY A 230 -17.39 29.91 26.61
N ARG A 231 -18.63 29.87 26.09
CA ARG A 231 -18.95 29.18 24.82
C ARG A 231 -18.24 29.89 23.66
N CYS A 232 -17.14 29.34 23.18
CA CYS A 232 -16.67 29.67 21.83
C CYS A 232 -17.63 29.01 20.83
N SER A 233 -18.34 29.82 20.05
CA SER A 233 -19.08 29.35 18.88
C SER A 233 -18.07 29.13 17.76
N LEU A 234 -17.49 27.94 17.69
CA LEU A 234 -16.78 27.51 16.49
C LEU A 234 -17.80 27.34 15.36
N PRO A 235 -17.43 27.66 14.10
CA PRO A 235 -18.28 27.39 12.95
C PRO A 235 -18.63 25.90 12.92
N THR A 236 -19.86 25.60 12.50
CA THR A 236 -20.26 24.19 12.33
C THR A 236 -19.43 23.57 11.22
N ILE A 237 -19.24 22.25 11.26
CA ILE A 237 -18.48 21.52 10.23
C ILE A 237 -19.05 21.75 8.82
N GLU A 238 -20.36 21.99 8.73
CA GLU A 238 -21.06 22.36 7.49
C GLU A 238 -20.63 23.72 6.92
N GLU A 239 -20.24 24.68 7.78
CA GLU A 239 -19.73 25.98 7.38
C GLU A 239 -18.27 25.91 6.90
N LEU A 240 -17.52 24.88 7.32
CA LEU A 240 -16.11 24.68 6.99
C LEU A 240 -15.90 23.78 5.76
N LEU A 241 -16.80 22.84 5.52
CA LEU A 241 -16.67 21.87 4.43
C LEU A 241 -17.38 22.33 3.16
N PRO A 242 -16.80 22.06 1.98
CA PRO A 242 -17.45 22.39 0.71
C PRO A 242 -18.79 21.66 0.58
N SER A 243 -19.82 22.38 0.13
CA SER A 243 -21.15 21.83 -0.08
C SER A 243 -21.10 20.72 -1.14
N CYS A 244 -21.24 19.46 -0.71
CA CYS A 244 -21.27 18.32 -1.62
C CYS A 244 -22.64 18.34 -2.37
N GLY A 245 -22.65 18.88 -3.59
CA GLY A 245 -23.85 19.39 -4.30
C GLY A 245 -24.85 18.36 -4.84
N SER A 246 -25.10 17.24 -4.16
CA SER A 246 -26.10 16.24 -4.59
C SER A 246 -26.65 15.44 -3.41
N SER A 247 -27.88 14.93 -3.53
CA SER A 247 -28.39 13.91 -2.61
C SER A 247 -27.41 12.73 -2.55
N PRO A 248 -27.05 12.24 -1.35
CA PRO A 248 -26.08 11.16 -1.22
C PRO A 248 -26.58 9.91 -1.94
N ASP A 249 -25.80 9.38 -2.88
CA ASP A 249 -26.04 8.06 -3.45
C ASP A 249 -25.76 6.99 -2.38
N LYS A 250 -26.31 5.77 -2.53
CA LYS A 250 -26.14 4.65 -1.59
C LYS A 250 -24.66 4.39 -1.26
N ARG A 251 -23.78 4.62 -2.22
CA ARG A 251 -22.32 4.52 -2.03
C ARG A 251 -21.77 5.56 -1.06
N ALA A 252 -22.22 6.81 -1.17
CA ALA A 252 -21.80 7.90 -0.28
C ALA A 252 -22.26 7.64 1.17
N VAL A 253 -23.44 7.03 1.35
CA VAL A 253 -23.94 6.62 2.67
C VAL A 253 -23.03 5.57 3.32
N ILE A 254 -22.66 4.51 2.59
CA ILE A 254 -21.75 3.46 3.11
C ILE A 254 -20.37 4.03 3.44
N GLU A 255 -19.83 4.89 2.56
CA GLU A 255 -18.54 5.55 2.78
C GLU A 255 -18.59 6.48 4.01
N GLY A 256 -19.70 7.18 4.25
CA GLY A 256 -19.92 8.02 5.42
C GLY A 256 -20.10 7.24 6.72
N GLU A 257 -20.87 6.15 6.73
CA GLU A 257 -21.01 5.25 7.88
C GLU A 257 -19.66 4.66 8.29
N PHE A 258 -18.91 4.14 7.32
CA PHE A 258 -17.55 3.66 7.54
C PHE A 258 -16.64 4.75 8.14
N ALA A 259 -16.65 5.95 7.55
CA ALA A 259 -15.80 7.04 7.99
C ALA A 259 -16.13 7.46 9.42
N ARG A 260 -17.42 7.49 9.79
CA ARG A 260 -17.89 7.80 11.14
C ARG A 260 -17.42 6.77 12.16
N ASP A 261 -17.56 5.48 11.85
CA ASP A 261 -17.15 4.41 12.75
C ASP A 261 -15.64 4.39 12.95
N LEU A 262 -14.87 4.64 11.88
CA LEU A 262 -13.43 4.78 11.99
C LEU A 262 -13.03 6.02 12.81
N LEU A 263 -13.66 7.18 12.57
CA LEU A 263 -13.44 8.40 13.36
C LEU A 263 -13.72 8.17 14.86
N LYS A 264 -14.80 7.45 15.20
CA LYS A 264 -15.09 7.07 16.60
C LYS A 264 -14.04 6.15 17.20
N SER A 265 -13.46 5.24 16.41
CA SER A 265 -12.42 4.32 16.86
C SER A 265 -11.04 4.99 17.01
N LEU A 266 -10.80 6.05 16.24
CA LEU A 266 -9.57 6.85 16.29
C LEU A 266 -9.63 7.96 17.35
N ALA A 267 -10.83 8.30 17.82
CA ALA A 267 -11.02 9.24 18.91
C ALA A 267 -10.42 8.68 20.20
N LEU A 268 -9.25 9.24 20.55
CA LEU A 268 -8.67 9.32 21.89
C LEU A 268 -9.69 9.72 22.96
#